data_AF-A0A9P6NMZ3-F1
#
_entry.id   AF-A0A9P6NMZ3-F1
#
_cell.length_a   1.000
_cell.length_b   1.000
_cell.length_c   1.000
_cell.angle_alpha   90.00
_cell.angle_beta   90.00
_cell.angle_gamma   90.00
#
_symmetry.space_group_name_H-M   'P 1'
#
loop_
_entity.id
_entity.type
_entity.pdbx_description
1 polymer ?
#
loop_
_entity_poly.entity_id
_entity_poly.type
_entity_poly.pdbx_seq_one_letter_code
_entity_poly.pdbx_strand_id
1 'polypeptide(L)'
;SVLDWSEGQVIQFFVSLGLNRFENAIREHAITGDVLIHLDNELLKDLGVLSVGKRLTILKAIYKLKLKEDIPIDDGHWVPP
;
A
#
# COMPACT_ATOMS: atom_id res chain seq x y z
N SER A 1 10.63 -3.96 10.94
CA SER A 1 9.67 -2.86 10.74
C SER A 1 8.92 -3.09 9.44
N VAL A 2 7.75 -2.46 9.21
CA VAL A 2 7.17 -2.40 7.85
C VAL A 2 8.13 -1.78 6.83
N LEU A 3 9.01 -0.85 7.24
CA LEU A 3 9.99 -0.22 6.35
C LEU A 3 11.01 -1.22 5.77
N ASP A 4 11.23 -2.35 6.43
CA ASP A 4 12.16 -3.40 5.98
C ASP A 4 11.47 -4.50 5.17
N TRP A 5 10.17 -4.34 4.86
CA TRP A 5 9.43 -5.38 4.16
C TRP A 5 9.94 -5.54 2.73
N SER A 6 10.22 -6.79 2.38
CA SER A 6 10.40 -7.22 0.99
C SER A 6 9.10 -7.14 0.20
N GLU A 7 9.21 -7.18 -1.14
CA GLU A 7 8.07 -7.34 -2.06
C GLU A 7 7.17 -8.51 -1.64
N GLY A 8 7.75 -9.63 -1.20
CA GLY A 8 7.01 -10.80 -0.74
C GLY A 8 6.10 -10.50 0.46
N GLN A 9 6.56 -9.69 1.41
CA GLN A 9 5.75 -9.29 2.57
C GLN A 9 4.67 -8.28 2.18
N VAL A 10 4.96 -7.37 1.23
CA VAL A 10 3.94 -6.48 0.65
C VAL A 10 2.87 -7.27 -0.11
N ILE A 11 3.25 -8.31 -0.85
CA ILE A 11 2.31 -9.23 -1.50
C ILE A 11 1.40 -9.89 -0.47
N GLN A 12 1.95 -10.40 0.65
CA GLN A 12 1.14 -11.00 1.71
C GLN A 12 0.18 -9.97 2.35
N PHE A 13 0.61 -8.72 2.49
CA PHE A 13 -0.26 -7.64 2.93
C PHE A 13 -1.44 -7.44 1.95
N PHE A 14 -1.21 -7.37 0.63
CA PHE A 14 -2.28 -7.26 -0.36
C PHE A 14 -3.18 -8.50 -0.40
N VAL A 15 -2.62 -9.71 -0.26
CA VAL A 15 -3.40 -10.96 -0.16
C VAL A 15 -4.34 -10.92 1.04
N SER A 16 -3.89 -10.41 2.19
CA SER A 16 -4.73 -10.25 3.39
C SER A 16 -5.93 -9.30 3.18
N LEU A 17 -5.86 -8.40 2.19
CA LEU A 17 -6.94 -7.51 1.78
C LEU A 17 -7.84 -8.12 0.69
N GLY A 18 -7.58 -9.36 0.26
CA GLY A 18 -8.28 -10.00 -0.86
C GLY A 18 -7.83 -9.48 -2.23
N LEU A 19 -6.61 -8.95 -2.33
CA LEU A 19 -6.06 -8.29 -3.51
C LEU A 19 -4.90 -9.08 -4.16
N ASN A 20 -5.00 -10.42 -4.14
CA ASN A 20 -3.98 -11.35 -4.65
C ASN A 20 -3.54 -11.09 -6.10
N ARG A 21 -4.43 -10.55 -6.95
CA ARG A 21 -4.13 -10.28 -8.36
C ARG A 21 -3.04 -9.22 -8.61
N PHE A 22 -2.65 -8.45 -7.59
CA PHE A 22 -1.64 -7.39 -7.72
C PHE A 22 -0.21 -7.90 -7.48
N GLU A 23 -0.04 -9.20 -7.27
CA GLU A 23 1.27 -9.81 -7.03
C GLU A 23 2.30 -9.48 -8.12
N ASN A 24 1.93 -9.62 -9.41
CA ASN A 24 2.84 -9.30 -10.51
C ASN A 24 3.20 -7.82 -10.54
N ALA A 25 2.21 -6.93 -10.38
CA ALA A 25 2.45 -5.48 -10.36
C ALA A 25 3.40 -5.08 -9.21
N ILE A 26 3.23 -5.68 -8.02
CA ILE A 26 4.12 -5.42 -6.88
C ILE A 26 5.57 -5.81 -7.21
N ARG A 27 5.80 -6.96 -7.86
CA ARG A 27 7.14 -7.39 -8.27
C ARG A 27 7.72 -6.54 -9.40
N GLU A 28 6.93 -6.29 -10.44
CA GLU A 28 7.34 -5.52 -11.62
C GLU A 28 7.75 -4.09 -11.25
N HIS A 29 7.08 -3.49 -10.26
CA HIS A 29 7.38 -2.15 -9.78
C HIS A 29 8.25 -2.12 -8.51
N ALA A 30 8.78 -3.28 -8.07
CA ALA A 30 9.63 -3.41 -6.89
C ALA A 30 9.04 -2.74 -5.62
N ILE A 31 7.75 -2.95 -5.36
CA ILE A 31 7.06 -2.31 -4.23
C ILE A 31 7.46 -3.01 -2.93
N THR A 32 8.45 -2.44 -2.25
CA THR A 32 8.90 -2.79 -0.90
C THR A 32 8.15 -1.98 0.16
N GLY A 33 8.40 -2.26 1.43
CA GLY A 33 7.68 -1.66 2.55
C GLY A 33 7.83 -0.14 2.70
N ASP A 34 9.02 0.38 2.41
CA ASP A 34 9.30 1.81 2.31
C ASP A 34 8.51 2.46 1.17
N VAL A 35 8.35 1.79 0.01
CA VAL A 35 7.49 2.29 -1.07
C VAL A 35 6.00 2.20 -0.71
N LEU A 36 5.59 1.09 -0.07
CA LEU A 36 4.21 0.82 0.33
C LEU A 36 3.63 1.96 1.17
N ILE A 37 4.38 2.46 2.16
CA ILE A 37 3.90 3.51 3.05
C ILE A 37 3.67 4.84 2.32
N HIS A 38 4.28 5.04 1.15
CA HIS A 38 4.13 6.27 0.36
C HIS A 38 3.11 6.14 -0.79
N LEU A 39 2.42 5.01 -0.94
CA LEU A 39 1.40 4.87 -1.98
C LEU A 39 0.24 5.85 -1.78
N ASP A 40 -0.10 6.56 -2.86
CA ASP A 40 -1.21 7.50 -2.93
C ASP A 40 -2.23 7.10 -4.02
N ASN A 41 -3.17 7.99 -4.34
CA ASN A 41 -4.17 7.69 -5.36
C ASN A 41 -3.60 7.56 -6.77
N GLU A 42 -2.58 8.33 -7.14
CA GLU A 42 -2.01 8.32 -8.48
C GLU A 42 -1.10 7.11 -8.67
N LEU A 43 -0.21 6.82 -7.71
CA LEU A 43 0.64 5.64 -7.72
C LEU A 43 -0.19 4.35 -7.76
N LEU A 44 -1.30 4.28 -7.01
CA LEU A 44 -2.19 3.13 -7.07
C LEU A 44 -2.87 2.97 -8.45
N LYS A 45 -3.15 4.08 -9.17
CA LYS A 45 -3.65 3.97 -10.55
C LYS A 45 -2.57 3.44 -11.49
N ASP A 46 -1.33 3.90 -11.34
CA ASP A 46 -0.18 3.44 -12.14
C ASP A 46 0.08 1.94 -11.93
N LEU A 47 -0.15 1.44 -10.70
CA LEU A 47 -0.15 0.00 -10.37
C LEU A 47 -1.40 -0.77 -10.88
N GLY A 48 -2.31 -0.11 -11.61
CA GLY A 48 -3.51 -0.72 -12.18
C GLY A 48 -4.71 -0.81 -11.25
N VAL A 49 -4.71 -0.13 -10.09
CA VAL A 49 -5.87 -0.08 -9.17
C VAL A 49 -6.86 1.00 -9.64
N LEU A 50 -7.62 0.68 -10.68
CA LEU A 50 -8.52 1.65 -11.32
C LEU A 50 -9.79 1.97 -10.50
N SER A 51 -10.28 1.02 -9.69
CA SER A 51 -11.49 1.22 -8.88
C SER A 51 -11.22 2.10 -7.66
N VAL A 52 -11.99 3.18 -7.51
CA VAL A 52 -11.94 4.09 -6.34
C VAL A 52 -12.08 3.32 -5.03
N GLY A 53 -13.06 2.42 -4.91
CA GLY A 53 -13.29 1.66 -3.68
C GLY A 53 -12.12 0.76 -3.30
N LYS A 54 -11.43 0.17 -4.29
CA LYS A 54 -10.22 -0.62 -4.04
C LYS A 54 -9.05 0.26 -3.59
N ARG A 55 -8.85 1.43 -4.21
CA ARG A 55 -7.83 2.38 -3.75
C ARG A 55 -8.08 2.82 -2.31
N LEU A 56 -9.31 3.20 -1.96
CA LEU A 56 -9.68 3.56 -0.59
C LEU A 56 -9.45 2.39 0.40
N THR A 57 -9.71 1.15 0.00
CA THR A 57 -9.44 -0.03 0.82
C THR A 57 -7.95 -0.16 1.14
N ILE A 58 -7.08 0.01 0.13
CA ILE A 58 -5.62 -0.06 0.28
C ILE A 58 -5.11 1.12 1.13
N LEU A 59 -5.50 2.36 0.80
CA LEU A 59 -5.07 3.56 1.53
C LEU A 59 -5.47 3.51 3.01
N LYS A 60 -6.69 3.03 3.30
CA LYS A 60 -7.14 2.81 4.68
C LYS A 60 -6.32 1.76 5.41
N ALA A 61 -5.90 0.70 4.72
CA ALA A 61 -5.05 -0.33 5.31
C ALA A 61 -3.63 0.19 5.56
N ILE A 62 -3.05 0.97 4.64
CA ILE A 62 -1.74 1.61 4.80
C ILE A 62 -1.77 2.61 5.96
N TYR A 63 -2.80 3.45 6.06
CA TYR A 63 -2.97 4.37 7.18
C TYR A 63 -2.97 3.63 8.53
N LYS A 64 -3.73 2.53 8.64
CA LYS A 64 -3.74 1.69 9.85
C LYS A 64 -2.39 1.06 10.13
N LEU A 65 -1.67 0.65 9.08
CA LEU A 65 -0.33 0.07 9.20
C LEU A 65 0.68 1.09 9.74
N LYS A 66 0.63 2.34 9.24
CA LYS A 66 1.44 3.44 9.76
C LYS A 66 1.20 3.68 11.24
N LEU A 67 -0.07 3.76 11.67
CA LEU A 67 -0.41 3.93 13.09
C LEU A 67 0.09 2.77 13.95
N LYS A 68 0.00 1.53 13.46
CA LYS A 68 0.43 0.34 14.19
C LYS A 68 1.96 0.31 14.38
N GLU A 69 2.70 0.73 13.37
CA GLU A 69 4.17 0.70 13.33
C GLU A 69 4.79 2.03 13.77
N ASP A 70 3.99 2.97 14.30
CA ASP A 70 4.40 4.31 14.74
C ASP A 70 5.13 5.11 13.65
N ILE A 71 4.66 5.00 12.40
CA ILE A 71 5.19 5.75 11.26
C ILE A 71 4.49 7.12 11.17
N PRO A 72 5.26 8.22 11.11
CA PRO A 72 4.72 9.55 10.92
C PRO A 72 3.81 9.66 9.68
N ILE A 73 2.71 10.41 9.83
CA ILE A 73 1.82 10.74 8.73
C ILE A 73 2.16 12.15 8.27
N ASP A 74 3.03 12.24 7.27
CA ASP A 74 3.43 13.51 6.64
C ASP A 74 2.32 14.16 5.79
N ASP A 75 2.50 15.45 5.50
CA ASP A 75 1.64 16.22 4.61
C ASP A 75 1.53 15.58 3.22
N GLY A 76 0.30 15.46 2.71
CA GLY A 76 0.02 14.82 1.43
C GLY A 76 -0.23 13.31 1.51
N HIS A 77 0.08 12.66 2.64
CA HIS A 77 -0.39 11.29 2.87
C HIS A 77 -1.91 11.25 2.97
N TRP A 78 -2.49 10.15 2.48
CA TRP A 78 -3.92 9.93 2.64
C TRP A 78 -4.28 9.75 4.12
N VAL A 79 -5.33 10.46 4.55
CA VAL A 79 -5.98 10.28 5.85
C VAL A 79 -7.48 10.01 5.63
N PRO A 80 -8.13 9.20 6.49
CA PRO A 80 -9.59 9.05 6.46
C PRO A 80 -10.27 10.42 6.64
N PRO A 81 -11.36 10.70 5.89
CA PRO A 81 -12.20 11.87 6.13
C PRO A 81 -12.98 11.77 7.44
#